data_AF-A0A9D7DFK4-F1
#
_entry.id   AF-A0A9D7DFK4-F1
#
_cell.length_a   1.000
_cell.length_b   1.000
_cell.length_c   1.000
_cell.angle_alpha   90.00
_cell.angle_beta   90.00
_cell.angle_gamma   90.00
#
_symmetry.space_group_name_H-M   'P 1'
#
loop_
_entity.id
_entity.type
_entity.pdbx_description
1 polymer ?
#
loop_
_entity_poly.entity_id
_entity_poly.type
_entity_poly.pdbx_seq_one_letter_code
_entity_poly.pdbx_strand_id
1 'polypeptide(L)'
;MRKLERILWIVVGIAVVLKLLHLPLASFLLILSLSLLQTLYFALGWVVLPSPTRKDQHIGLTILTSVALSTLCCAVVFKVQAWPLSDVFSLMGFVLGCSAALWAILHARLRSDRRTYAKNILVRVLPLVVIVGILLPVSDREMILFHHRDATPEMRDLYDRLHATEDDVERDAIWHRIDSLEHAAYLRQTGQHP
;
A
#
# COMPACT_ATOMS: atom_id res chain seq x y z
N MET A 1 18.05 10.36 -1.87
CA MET A 1 17.50 9.29 -1.00
C MET A 1 18.64 8.66 -0.23
N ARG A 2 18.44 8.37 1.05
CA ARG A 2 19.45 7.65 1.86
C ARG A 2 19.58 6.22 1.34
N LYS A 3 20.72 5.55 1.58
CA LYS A 3 20.99 4.19 1.08
C LYS A 3 19.89 3.20 1.51
N LEU A 4 19.48 3.24 2.78
CA LEU A 4 18.43 2.39 3.34
C LEU A 4 17.07 2.59 2.64
N GLU A 5 16.61 3.85 2.51
CA GLU A 5 15.37 4.19 1.81
C GLU A 5 15.37 3.64 0.38
N ARG A 6 16.50 3.80 -0.34
CA ARG A 6 16.64 3.28 -1.70
C ARG A 6 16.55 1.74 -1.75
N ILE A 7 17.21 1.05 -0.82
CA ILE A 7 17.16 -0.43 -0.74
C ILE A 7 15.72 -0.87 -0.50
N LEU A 8 15.00 -0.25 0.44
CA LEU A 8 13.59 -0.57 0.71
C LEU A 8 12.72 -0.38 -0.52
N TRP A 9 12.87 0.72 -1.26
CA TRP A 9 12.14 0.94 -2.51
C TRP A 9 12.43 -0.11 -3.60
N ILE A 10 13.69 -0.57 -3.70
CA ILE A 10 14.04 -1.68 -4.61
C ILE A 10 13.33 -2.97 -4.17
N VAL A 11 13.31 -3.27 -2.88
CA VAL A 11 12.62 -4.46 -2.33
C VAL A 11 11.11 -4.38 -2.57
N VAL A 12 10.49 -3.20 -2.37
CA VAL A 12 9.07 -2.97 -2.71
C VAL A 12 8.82 -3.25 -4.20
N GLY A 13 9.68 -2.73 -5.09
CA GLY A 13 9.57 -2.97 -6.53
C GLY A 13 9.64 -4.46 -6.88
N ILE A 14 10.60 -5.19 -6.29
CA ILE A 14 10.70 -6.65 -6.45
C ILE A 14 9.43 -7.34 -5.92
N ALA A 15 8.96 -6.98 -4.73
CA ALA A 15 7.77 -7.58 -4.12
C ALA A 15 6.51 -7.36 -4.97
N VAL A 16 6.34 -6.18 -5.59
CA VAL A 16 5.25 -5.90 -6.53
C VAL A 16 5.34 -6.80 -7.76
N VAL A 17 6.54 -6.94 -8.36
CA VAL A 17 6.73 -7.83 -9.51
C VAL A 17 6.40 -9.28 -9.14
N LEU A 18 6.87 -9.77 -7.99
CA LEU A 18 6.55 -11.12 -7.51
C LEU A 18 5.04 -11.30 -7.27
N LYS A 19 4.36 -10.26 -6.75
CA LYS A 19 2.91 -10.28 -6.50
C LYS A 19 2.13 -10.36 -7.81
N LEU A 20 2.56 -9.63 -8.85
CA LEU A 20 1.95 -9.70 -10.19
C LEU A 20 2.15 -11.08 -10.83
N LEU A 21 3.27 -11.75 -10.55
CA LEU A 21 3.55 -13.12 -10.98
C LEU A 21 2.88 -14.19 -10.12
N HIS A 22 2.08 -13.80 -9.11
CA HIS A 22 1.39 -14.71 -8.19
C HIS A 22 2.35 -15.65 -7.42
N LEU A 23 3.60 -15.21 -7.21
CA LEU A 23 4.57 -16.02 -6.50
C LEU A 23 4.31 -16.02 -4.99
N PRO A 24 4.54 -17.17 -4.30
CA PRO A 24 4.44 -17.22 -2.85
C PRO A 24 5.45 -16.25 -2.22
N LEU A 25 5.19 -15.85 -0.97
CA LEU A 25 6.00 -14.89 -0.20
C LEU A 25 5.96 -13.43 -0.70
N ALA A 26 5.40 -13.14 -1.87
CA ALA A 26 5.32 -11.78 -2.41
C ALA A 26 4.57 -10.81 -1.47
N SER A 27 3.43 -11.24 -0.91
CA SER A 27 2.67 -10.45 0.05
C SER A 27 3.47 -10.14 1.31
N PHE A 28 4.17 -11.14 1.85
CA PHE A 28 4.99 -10.97 3.06
C PHE A 28 6.12 -9.97 2.83
N LEU A 29 6.84 -10.08 1.71
CA LEU A 29 7.92 -9.16 1.37
C LEU A 29 7.40 -7.73 1.16
N LEU A 30 6.24 -7.59 0.54
CA LEU A 30 5.60 -6.29 0.30
C LEU A 30 5.18 -5.63 1.63
N ILE A 31 4.51 -6.37 2.51
CA ILE A 31 4.09 -5.89 3.84
C ILE A 31 5.33 -5.47 4.64
N LEU A 32 6.34 -6.34 4.75
CA LEU A 32 7.53 -6.06 5.53
C LEU A 32 8.27 -4.81 5.03
N SER A 33 8.46 -4.70 3.71
CA SER A 33 9.20 -3.58 3.13
C SER A 33 8.46 -2.25 3.24
N LEU A 34 7.14 -2.22 2.99
CA LEU A 34 6.34 -1.00 3.15
C LEU A 34 6.12 -0.63 4.62
N SER A 35 5.97 -1.59 5.53
CA SER A 35 5.90 -1.31 6.97
C SER A 35 7.20 -0.72 7.50
N LEU A 36 8.36 -1.25 7.08
CA LEU A 36 9.65 -0.64 7.43
C LEU A 36 9.79 0.78 6.86
N LEU A 37 9.32 1.01 5.63
CA LEU A 37 9.33 2.32 5.01
C LEU A 37 8.38 3.30 5.72
N GLN A 38 7.21 2.83 6.13
CA GLN A 38 6.23 3.56 6.95
C GLN A 38 6.86 3.98 8.29
N THR A 39 7.46 3.05 9.04
CA THR A 39 8.14 3.34 10.31
C THR A 39 9.31 4.30 10.09
N LEU A 40 10.09 4.14 9.02
CA LEU A 40 11.20 5.02 8.67
C LEU A 40 10.70 6.45 8.43
N TYR A 41 9.62 6.62 7.68
CA TYR A 41 9.05 7.95 7.44
C TYR A 41 8.43 8.53 8.71
N PHE A 42 7.65 7.76 9.47
CA PHE A 42 7.00 8.24 10.68
C PHE A 42 8.00 8.64 11.78
N ALA A 43 8.91 7.74 12.16
CA ALA A 43 9.81 7.94 13.28
C ALA A 43 11.05 8.79 12.91
N LEU A 44 11.58 8.60 11.70
CA LEU A 44 12.84 9.20 11.26
C LEU A 44 12.67 10.19 10.11
N GLY A 45 11.45 10.63 9.82
CA GLY A 45 11.19 11.58 8.74
C GLY A 45 11.97 12.90 8.88
N TRP A 46 12.17 13.38 10.11
CA TRP A 46 13.04 14.53 10.39
C TRP A 46 14.52 14.30 10.05
N VAL A 47 14.99 13.05 9.93
CA VAL A 47 16.36 12.66 9.52
C VAL A 47 16.43 12.30 8.04
N VAL A 48 15.34 11.76 7.48
CA VAL A 48 15.27 11.21 6.12
C VAL A 48 14.94 12.28 5.06
N LEU A 49 14.07 13.23 5.42
CA LEU A 49 13.65 14.34 4.55
C LEU A 49 14.60 15.57 4.46
N PRO A 50 15.55 15.86 5.38
CA PRO A 50 16.45 17.00 5.27
C PRO A 50 17.29 16.99 4.00
N SER A 51 17.39 18.17 3.38
CA SER A 51 18.46 18.49 2.45
C SER A 51 18.51 20.01 2.21
N PRO A 52 19.70 20.64 2.13
CA PRO A 52 21.04 20.11 2.44
C PRO A 52 21.42 20.26 3.93
N THR A 53 20.89 21.27 4.63
CA THR A 53 21.23 21.57 6.03
C THR A 53 20.00 21.43 6.92
N ARG A 54 20.15 20.90 8.15
CA ARG A 54 19.04 20.84 9.13
C ARG A 54 18.46 22.22 9.47
N LYS A 55 19.28 23.27 9.35
CA LYS A 55 18.90 24.67 9.61
C LYS A 55 17.84 25.20 8.62
N ASP A 56 17.75 24.62 7.43
CA ASP A 56 16.84 25.11 6.37
C ASP A 56 15.45 24.46 6.45
N GLN A 57 15.27 23.51 7.38
CA GLN A 57 14.04 22.74 7.52
C GLN A 57 12.97 23.48 8.31
N HIS A 58 11.74 23.37 7.84
CA HIS A 58 10.57 23.65 8.65
C HIS A 58 10.17 22.37 9.39
N ILE A 59 10.45 22.30 10.70
CA ILE A 59 10.24 21.09 11.51
C ILE A 59 8.78 20.63 11.45
N GLY A 60 7.81 21.52 11.67
CA GLY A 60 6.38 21.16 11.64
C GLY A 60 5.95 20.57 10.29
N LEU A 61 6.41 21.16 9.18
CA LEU A 61 6.11 20.66 7.84
C LEU A 61 6.82 19.34 7.54
N THR A 62 8.01 19.15 8.10
CA THR A 62 8.74 17.88 8.01
C THR A 62 7.92 16.78 8.70
N ILE A 63 7.41 17.02 9.91
CA ILE A 63 6.57 16.08 10.66
C ILE A 63 5.29 15.78 9.88
N LEU A 64 4.58 16.80 9.40
CA LEU A 64 3.34 16.61 8.62
C LEU A 64 3.59 15.81 7.34
N THR A 65 4.67 16.10 6.60
CA THR A 65 5.05 15.35 5.40
C THR A 65 5.41 13.90 5.74
N SER A 66 6.03 13.68 6.90
CA SER A 66 6.42 12.35 7.39
C SER A 66 5.20 11.50 7.72
N VAL A 67 4.20 12.10 8.38
CA VAL A 67 2.89 11.47 8.61
C VAL A 67 2.20 11.17 7.29
N ALA A 68 2.16 12.12 6.34
CA ALA A 68 1.58 11.90 5.02
C ALA A 68 2.23 10.73 4.27
N LEU A 69 3.56 10.65 4.23
CA LEU A 69 4.30 9.54 3.61
C LEU A 69 4.05 8.19 4.30
N SER A 70 4.01 8.19 5.64
CA SER A 70 3.67 7.01 6.43
C SER A 70 2.26 6.52 6.10
N THR A 71 1.28 7.41 6.09
CA THR A 71 -0.11 7.06 5.75
C THR A 71 -0.25 6.59 4.31
N LEU A 72 0.46 7.19 3.36
CA LEU A 72 0.49 6.72 1.96
C LEU A 72 1.08 5.30 1.86
N CYS A 73 2.15 4.98 2.58
CA CYS A 73 2.69 3.60 2.60
C CYS A 73 1.66 2.63 3.19
N CYS A 74 1.01 3.01 4.29
CA CYS A 74 -0.06 2.22 4.91
C CYS A 74 -1.22 1.97 3.94
N ALA A 75 -1.69 3.02 3.23
CA ALA A 75 -2.72 2.93 2.22
C ALA A 75 -2.38 1.92 1.12
N VAL A 76 -1.15 1.98 0.58
CA VAL A 76 -0.70 1.03 -0.44
C VAL A 76 -0.74 -0.41 0.09
N VAL A 77 -0.27 -0.66 1.31
CA VAL A 77 -0.32 -2.01 1.91
C VAL A 77 -1.76 -2.48 2.04
N PHE A 78 -2.62 -1.71 2.68
CA PHE A 78 -4.01 -2.10 2.92
C PHE A 78 -4.76 -2.36 1.62
N LYS A 79 -4.55 -1.50 0.60
CA LYS A 79 -5.22 -1.63 -0.68
C LYS A 79 -4.73 -2.83 -1.48
N VAL A 80 -3.41 -3.07 -1.54
CA VAL A 80 -2.85 -4.23 -2.25
C VAL A 80 -3.17 -5.56 -1.57
N GLN A 81 -3.35 -5.57 -0.24
CA GLN A 81 -3.75 -6.77 0.50
C GLN A 81 -5.27 -6.95 0.63
N ALA A 82 -6.08 -6.06 0.04
CA ALA A 82 -7.54 -6.05 0.18
C ALA A 82 -8.00 -6.14 1.65
N TRP A 83 -7.30 -5.44 2.55
CA TRP A 83 -7.63 -5.42 3.97
C TRP A 83 -8.79 -4.47 4.27
N PRO A 84 -9.57 -4.74 5.33
CA PRO A 84 -10.63 -3.82 5.74
C PRO A 84 -10.05 -2.43 6.04
N LEU A 85 -10.86 -1.40 5.80
CA LEU A 85 -10.47 0.02 5.93
C LEU A 85 -9.48 0.52 4.87
N SER A 86 -9.20 -0.25 3.82
CA SER A 86 -8.31 0.16 2.72
C SER A 86 -8.72 1.51 2.11
N ASP A 87 -10.03 1.74 1.93
CA ASP A 87 -10.59 2.96 1.37
C ASP A 87 -10.37 4.16 2.28
N VAL A 88 -10.54 3.97 3.60
CA VAL A 88 -10.31 5.01 4.61
C VAL A 88 -8.85 5.43 4.61
N PHE A 89 -7.91 4.48 4.65
CA PHE A 89 -6.48 4.78 4.60
C PHE A 89 -6.07 5.38 3.25
N SER A 90 -6.64 4.91 2.14
CA SER A 90 -6.37 5.43 0.80
C SER A 90 -6.81 6.88 0.67
N LEU A 91 -8.04 7.21 1.10
CA LEU A 91 -8.54 8.57 1.08
C LEU A 91 -7.72 9.49 1.98
N MET A 92 -7.46 9.08 3.23
CA MET A 92 -6.68 9.86 4.18
C MET A 92 -5.24 10.10 3.68
N GLY A 93 -4.59 9.03 3.20
CA GLY A 93 -3.25 9.10 2.62
C GLY A 93 -3.21 10.01 1.39
N PHE A 94 -4.19 9.89 0.51
CA PHE A 94 -4.28 10.73 -0.70
C PHE A 94 -4.48 12.21 -0.35
N VAL A 95 -5.40 12.56 0.55
CA VAL A 95 -5.62 13.96 0.97
C VAL A 95 -4.38 14.55 1.63
N LEU A 96 -3.76 13.83 2.57
CA LEU A 96 -2.53 14.29 3.24
C LEU A 96 -1.35 14.41 2.26
N GLY A 97 -1.22 13.44 1.36
CA GLY A 97 -0.20 13.41 0.31
C GLY A 97 -0.34 14.58 -0.67
N CYS A 98 -1.54 14.81 -1.20
CA CYS A 98 -1.84 15.94 -2.07
C CYS A 98 -1.58 17.28 -1.38
N SER A 99 -1.96 17.41 -0.10
CA SER A 99 -1.68 18.61 0.70
C SER A 99 -0.17 18.85 0.85
N ALA A 100 0.62 17.82 1.15
CA ALA A 100 2.07 17.91 1.25
C ALA A 100 2.73 18.23 -0.10
N ALA A 101 2.24 17.65 -1.20
CA ALA A 101 2.73 17.92 -2.56
C ALA A 101 2.40 19.36 -2.99
N LEU A 102 1.17 19.81 -2.80
CA LEU A 102 0.74 21.17 -3.10
C LEU A 102 1.59 22.19 -2.32
N TRP A 103 1.76 21.95 -1.02
CA TRP A 103 2.61 22.79 -0.18
C TRP A 103 4.04 22.86 -0.72
N ALA A 104 4.64 21.72 -1.04
CA ALA A 104 6.01 21.67 -1.57
C ALA A 104 6.11 22.36 -2.94
N ILE A 105 5.12 22.24 -3.82
CA ILE A 105 5.07 22.96 -5.11
C ILE A 105 5.02 24.47 -4.87
N LEU A 106 4.11 24.93 -4.01
CA LEU A 106 3.95 26.35 -3.69
C LEU A 106 5.23 26.93 -3.10
N HIS A 107 5.85 26.24 -2.14
CA HIS A 107 7.11 26.68 -1.54
C HIS A 107 8.27 26.68 -2.55
N ALA A 108 8.37 25.67 -3.42
CA ALA A 108 9.40 25.64 -4.45
C ALA A 108 9.29 26.79 -5.46
N ARG A 109 8.08 27.33 -5.67
CA ARG A 109 7.82 28.46 -6.57
C ARG A 109 7.99 29.81 -5.89
N LEU A 110 7.52 29.95 -4.65
CA LEU A 110 7.50 31.24 -3.95
C LEU A 110 8.82 31.58 -3.23
N ARG A 111 9.65 30.58 -2.91
CA ARG A 111 10.85 30.75 -2.10
C ARG A 111 12.04 30.00 -2.68
N SER A 112 12.97 30.73 -3.30
CA SER A 112 14.13 30.15 -3.99
C SER A 112 15.15 29.50 -3.04
N ASP A 113 15.27 30.03 -1.82
CA ASP A 113 16.17 29.55 -0.75
C ASP A 113 15.91 28.08 -0.36
N ARG A 114 14.65 27.62 -0.47
CA ARG A 114 14.24 26.28 -0.02
C ARG A 114 13.79 25.36 -1.15
N ARG A 115 14.08 25.73 -2.41
CA ARG A 115 13.67 24.95 -3.59
C ARG A 115 14.20 23.52 -3.56
N THR A 116 15.43 23.32 -3.09
CA THR A 116 16.04 21.98 -2.96
C THR A 116 15.31 21.12 -1.93
N TYR A 117 14.90 21.70 -0.79
CA TYR A 117 14.13 21.00 0.24
C TYR A 117 12.77 20.56 -0.30
N ALA A 118 12.04 21.48 -0.93
CA ALA A 118 10.74 21.20 -1.53
C ALA A 118 10.81 20.14 -2.65
N LYS A 119 11.82 20.21 -3.53
CA LYS A 119 12.06 19.20 -4.58
C LYS A 119 12.27 17.81 -3.97
N ASN A 120 13.00 17.72 -2.86
CA ASN A 120 13.25 16.44 -2.19
C ASN A 120 12.01 15.83 -1.55
N ILE A 121 11.08 16.65 -1.06
CA ILE A 121 9.76 16.20 -0.62
C ILE A 121 8.96 15.68 -1.80
N LEU A 122 8.89 16.45 -2.89
CA LEU A 122 8.10 16.10 -4.07
C LEU A 122 8.53 14.78 -4.70
N VAL A 123 9.82 14.53 -4.83
CA VAL A 123 10.34 13.26 -5.39
C VAL A 123 9.90 12.02 -4.58
N ARG A 124 9.51 12.18 -3.31
CA ARG A 124 9.05 11.08 -2.45
C ARG A 124 7.54 10.98 -2.35
N VAL A 125 6.87 12.14 -2.22
CA VAL A 125 5.41 12.20 -2.07
C VAL A 125 4.72 11.89 -3.39
N LEU A 126 5.21 12.46 -4.50
CA LEU A 126 4.51 12.38 -5.79
C LEU A 126 4.32 10.93 -6.28
N PRO A 127 5.33 10.03 -6.27
CA PRO A 127 5.12 8.65 -6.71
C PRO A 127 4.06 7.93 -5.89
N LEU A 128 4.07 8.10 -4.56
CA LEU A 128 3.10 7.49 -3.66
C LEU A 128 1.69 8.04 -3.85
N VAL A 129 1.56 9.36 -4.02
CA VAL A 129 0.26 10.00 -4.33
C VAL A 129 -0.30 9.49 -5.65
N VAL A 130 0.54 9.34 -6.68
CA VAL A 130 0.11 8.79 -7.98
C VAL A 130 -0.32 7.34 -7.83
N ILE A 131 0.45 6.51 -7.13
CA ILE A 131 0.09 5.10 -6.89
C ILE A 131 -1.24 5.01 -6.15
N VAL A 132 -1.40 5.72 -5.02
CA VAL A 132 -2.65 5.70 -4.25
C VAL A 132 -3.80 6.29 -5.05
N GLY A 133 -3.58 7.34 -5.84
CA GLY A 133 -4.60 7.93 -6.71
C GLY A 133 -5.09 6.98 -7.80
N ILE A 134 -4.20 6.14 -8.35
CA ILE A 134 -4.57 5.08 -9.30
C ILE A 134 -5.33 3.95 -8.61
N LEU A 135 -4.98 3.61 -7.37
CA LEU A 135 -5.62 2.54 -6.60
C LEU A 135 -6.96 2.95 -5.96
N LEU A 136 -7.17 4.25 -5.73
CA LEU A 136 -8.36 4.79 -5.06
C LEU A 136 -9.70 4.43 -5.74
N PRO A 137 -9.85 4.46 -7.08
CA PRO A 137 -11.08 4.03 -7.73
C PRO A 137 -11.27 2.51 -7.81
N VAL A 138 -10.23 1.72 -7.50
CA VAL A 138 -10.31 0.26 -7.56
C VAL A 138 -11.02 -0.25 -6.33
N SER A 139 -12.12 -0.99 -6.49
CA SER A 139 -12.84 -1.58 -5.36
C SER A 139 -12.08 -2.76 -4.75
N ASP A 140 -12.26 -3.02 -3.45
CA ASP A 140 -11.63 -4.18 -2.81
C ASP A 140 -12.08 -5.50 -3.47
N ARG A 141 -13.33 -5.56 -3.91
CA ARG A 141 -13.87 -6.67 -4.69
C ARG A 141 -13.09 -6.93 -5.98
N GLU A 142 -12.76 -5.89 -6.75
CA GLU A 142 -11.97 -6.04 -7.98
C GLU A 142 -10.55 -6.55 -7.68
N MET A 143 -9.95 -6.12 -6.57
CA MET A 143 -8.64 -6.62 -6.13
C MET A 143 -8.68 -8.10 -5.79
N ILE A 144 -9.74 -8.55 -5.11
CA ILE A 144 -9.95 -9.96 -4.76
C ILE A 144 -10.18 -10.79 -6.01
N LEU A 145 -11.07 -10.34 -6.90
CA LEU A 145 -11.33 -11.03 -8.17
C LEU A 145 -10.08 -11.12 -9.05
N PHE A 146 -9.23 -10.08 -9.04
CA PHE A 146 -7.94 -10.13 -9.73
C PHE A 146 -7.01 -11.18 -9.12
N HIS A 147 -6.97 -11.28 -7.79
CA HIS A 147 -6.13 -12.26 -7.09
C HIS A 147 -6.60 -13.70 -7.32
N HIS A 148 -7.91 -13.90 -7.40
CA HIS A 148 -8.56 -15.20 -7.62
C HIS A 148 -9.04 -15.36 -9.07
N ARG A 149 -8.36 -14.73 -10.04
CA ARG A 149 -8.76 -14.78 -11.45
C ARG A 149 -8.78 -16.20 -12.02
N ASP A 150 -7.97 -17.10 -11.49
CA ASP A 150 -7.88 -18.49 -11.92
C ASP A 150 -8.85 -19.40 -11.14
N ALA A 151 -9.61 -18.86 -10.18
CA ALA A 151 -10.58 -19.60 -9.38
C ALA A 151 -11.85 -19.96 -10.17
N THR A 152 -12.51 -21.05 -9.76
CA THR A 152 -13.75 -21.53 -10.36
C THR A 152 -14.89 -20.51 -10.17
N PRO A 153 -15.93 -20.53 -11.05
CA PRO A 153 -17.08 -19.63 -10.91
C PRO A 153 -17.78 -19.73 -9.55
N GLU A 154 -17.90 -20.96 -9.00
CA GLU A 154 -18.45 -21.20 -7.66
C GLU A 154 -17.64 -20.47 -6.58
N MET A 155 -16.31 -20.49 -6.68
CA MET A 155 -15.43 -19.85 -5.71
C MET A 155 -15.50 -18.32 -5.78
N ARG A 156 -15.69 -17.76 -6.98
CA ARG A 156 -15.91 -16.31 -7.15
C ARG A 156 -17.22 -15.86 -6.51
N ASP A 157 -18.29 -16.63 -6.69
CA ASP A 157 -19.60 -16.34 -6.05
C ASP A 157 -19.50 -16.38 -4.52
N LEU A 158 -18.75 -17.34 -3.97
CA LEU A 158 -18.50 -17.42 -2.54
C LEU A 158 -17.73 -16.20 -2.01
N TYR A 159 -16.67 -15.75 -2.70
CA TYR A 159 -15.97 -14.53 -2.29
C TYR A 159 -16.88 -13.29 -2.39
N ASP A 160 -17.68 -13.18 -3.44
CA ASP A 160 -18.63 -12.07 -3.58
C ASP A 160 -19.65 -12.05 -2.42
N ARG A 161 -20.20 -13.22 -2.06
CA ARG A 161 -21.12 -13.36 -0.91
C ARG A 161 -20.44 -13.07 0.42
N LEU A 162 -19.19 -13.51 0.59
CA LEU A 162 -18.40 -13.29 1.80
C LEU A 162 -18.27 -11.79 2.11
N HIS A 163 -18.07 -10.97 1.08
CA HIS A 163 -17.95 -9.52 1.20
C HIS A 163 -19.30 -8.79 1.27
N ALA A 164 -20.38 -9.43 0.80
CA ALA A 164 -21.72 -8.85 0.84
C ALA A 164 -22.46 -9.12 2.17
N THR A 165 -22.12 -10.18 2.91
CA THR A 165 -22.87 -10.56 4.11
C THR A 165 -22.39 -9.83 5.37
N GLU A 166 -23.35 -9.22 6.08
CA GLU A 166 -23.11 -8.63 7.41
C GLU A 166 -23.25 -9.67 8.53
N ASP A 167 -23.91 -10.81 8.26
CA ASP A 167 -24.13 -11.88 9.23
C ASP A 167 -22.84 -12.70 9.45
N ASP A 168 -22.33 -12.67 10.68
CA ASP A 168 -21.13 -13.41 11.06
C ASP A 168 -21.31 -14.93 10.89
N VAL A 169 -22.52 -15.47 11.11
CA VAL A 169 -22.78 -16.92 10.99
C VAL A 169 -22.73 -17.35 9.52
N GLU A 170 -23.33 -16.56 8.62
CA GLU A 170 -23.24 -16.83 7.18
C GLU A 170 -21.79 -16.69 6.69
N ARG A 171 -21.06 -15.67 7.18
CA ARG A 171 -19.67 -15.43 6.83
C ARG A 171 -18.78 -16.63 7.18
N ASP A 172 -18.94 -17.19 8.38
CA ASP A 172 -18.20 -18.39 8.81
C ASP A 172 -18.56 -19.61 7.95
N ALA A 173 -19.84 -19.79 7.61
CA ALA A 173 -20.26 -20.88 6.73
C ALA A 173 -19.65 -20.77 5.32
N ILE A 174 -19.59 -19.55 4.77
CA ILE A 174 -18.95 -19.29 3.47
C ILE A 174 -17.45 -19.58 3.56
N TRP A 175 -16.77 -19.15 4.62
CA TRP A 175 -15.36 -19.45 4.84
C TRP A 175 -15.06 -20.94 4.86
N HIS A 176 -15.85 -21.72 5.61
CA HIS A 176 -15.70 -23.17 5.63
C HIS A 176 -15.92 -23.81 4.26
N ARG A 177 -16.86 -23.27 3.46
CA ARG A 177 -17.09 -23.75 2.10
C ARG A 177 -15.91 -23.46 1.19
N ILE A 178 -15.36 -22.25 1.24
CA ILE A 178 -14.17 -21.84 0.49
C ILE A 178 -13.00 -22.78 0.83
N ASP A 179 -12.70 -22.97 2.11
CA ASP A 179 -11.61 -23.83 2.59
C ASP A 179 -11.78 -25.28 2.11
N SER A 180 -13.01 -25.82 2.16
CA SER A 180 -13.29 -27.17 1.65
C SER A 180 -13.03 -27.32 0.15
N LEU A 181 -13.32 -26.28 -0.65
CA LEU A 181 -13.08 -26.27 -2.09
C LEU A 181 -11.59 -26.12 -2.42
N GLU A 182 -10.86 -25.27 -1.69
CA GLU A 182 -9.41 -25.14 -1.82
C GLU A 182 -8.70 -26.45 -1.49
N HIS A 183 -9.10 -27.10 -0.40
CA HIS A 183 -8.56 -28.39 -0.01
C HIS A 183 -8.82 -29.48 -1.06
N ALA A 184 -10.06 -29.54 -1.58
CA ALA A 184 -10.41 -30.47 -2.66
C ALA A 184 -9.67 -30.18 -3.98
N ALA A 185 -9.34 -28.92 -4.27
CA ALA A 185 -8.53 -28.53 -5.42
C ALA A 185 -7.05 -28.94 -5.22
N TYR A 186 -6.52 -28.76 -4.01
CA TYR A 186 -5.18 -29.19 -3.64
C TYR A 186 -5.00 -30.71 -3.78
N LEU A 187 -5.92 -31.51 -3.24
CA LEU A 187 -5.89 -32.98 -3.37
C LEU A 187 -5.91 -33.45 -4.83
N ARG A 188 -6.70 -32.76 -5.67
CA ARG A 188 -6.72 -33.02 -7.12
C ARG A 188 -5.37 -32.71 -7.79
N GLN A 189 -4.67 -31.66 -7.36
CA GLN A 189 -3.36 -31.31 -7.90
C GLN A 189 -2.25 -32.27 -7.46
N THR A 190 -2.33 -32.83 -6.24
CA THR A 190 -1.34 -33.79 -5.72
C THR A 190 -1.59 -35.23 -6.17
N GLY A 191 -2.68 -35.49 -6.92
CA GLY A 191 -3.06 -36.84 -7.34
C GLY A 191 -3.53 -37.73 -6.19
N GLN A 192 -3.81 -37.15 -5.03
CA GLN A 192 -4.37 -37.86 -3.88
C GLN A 192 -5.89 -37.90 -4.08
N HIS A 193 -6.40 -39.04 -4.57
CA HIS A 193 -7.84 -39.27 -4.58
C HIS A 193 -8.32 -39.53 -3.14
N PRO A 194 -9.44 -38.91 -2.72
CA PRO A 194 -10.07 -39.19 -1.44
C PRO A 194 -10.61 -40.63 -1.36
#